data_AF-A0A328TVG4-F1
#
_entry.id   AF-A0A328TVG4-F1
#
_cell.length_a   1.000
_cell.length_b   1.000
_cell.length_c   1.000
_cell.angle_alpha   90.00
_cell.angle_beta   90.00
_cell.angle_gamma   90.00
#
_symmetry.space_group_name_H-M   'P 1'
#
loop_
_entity.id
_entity.type
_entity.pdbx_description
1 polymer ?
#
loop_
_entity_poly.entity_id
_entity_poly.type
_entity_poly.pdbx_seq_one_letter_code
_entity_poly.pdbx_strand_id
1 'polypeptide(L)'
;MLEHLHSLYERIGENYTASNPNGRCPVCNGTGTVIGDIDPGCMIAPELSLKHGAVLLWSGTVCRPVSKIKALANMIGIDFDRPLSEQDDRFPDILLYGYDKEPVSYVHKGKPFEGFYRGCVFDLQDMRDAETTSKGNLRAIAFFSRRVKCFRCSGNGPNLERFAATVNGRSLLEAWRLPVSELLLFVCHLPASPDNDTDEIVAEIEACLIYLNKIGLKTLPSIEDKFRFPANAG
;
A
#
# COMPACT_ATOMS: atom_id res chain seq x y z
N MET A 1 4.86 33.12 7.67
CA MET A 1 5.66 31.91 8.01
C MET A 1 5.20 30.68 7.24
N LEU A 2 3.95 30.23 7.36
CA LEU A 2 3.41 29.13 6.53
C LEU A 2 3.37 29.46 5.03
N GLU A 3 3.05 30.71 4.66
CA GLU A 3 3.08 31.18 3.26
C GLU A 3 4.51 31.28 2.69
N HIS A 4 5.50 31.63 3.52
CA HIS A 4 6.92 31.61 3.12
C HIS A 4 7.41 30.18 2.92
N LEU A 5 7.06 29.27 3.83
CA LEU A 5 7.33 27.83 3.65
C LEU A 5 6.65 27.27 2.41
N HIS A 6 5.45 27.74 2.06
CA HIS A 6 4.75 27.35 0.83
C HIS A 6 5.44 27.89 -0.42
N SER A 7 5.89 29.15 -0.41
CA SER A 7 6.65 29.76 -1.50
C SER A 7 8.02 29.11 -1.70
N LEU A 8 8.73 28.79 -0.62
CA LEU A 8 9.97 28.00 -0.67
C LEU A 8 9.70 26.59 -1.23
N TYR A 9 8.57 26.00 -0.86
CA TYR A 9 8.11 24.70 -1.35
C TYR A 9 7.73 24.70 -2.84
N GLU A 10 7.24 25.82 -3.38
CA GLU A 10 7.03 26.02 -4.81
C GLU A 10 8.34 26.33 -5.57
N ARG A 11 9.30 27.01 -4.93
CA ARG A 11 10.62 27.33 -5.51
C ARG A 11 11.58 26.14 -5.55
N ILE A 12 11.42 25.15 -4.66
CA ILE A 12 12.04 23.83 -4.82
C ILE A 12 11.46 23.24 -6.10
N GLY A 13 12.24 23.34 -7.19
CA GLY A 13 11.75 23.16 -8.55
C GLY A 13 10.75 22.01 -8.67
N GLU A 14 9.63 22.26 -9.36
CA GLU A 14 8.46 21.35 -9.45
C GLU A 14 8.85 19.87 -9.64
N ASN A 15 9.99 19.64 -10.26
CA ASN A 15 10.65 18.36 -10.47
C ASN A 15 10.96 17.51 -9.21
N TYR A 16 10.96 18.08 -8.00
CA TYR A 16 11.37 17.44 -6.74
C TYR A 16 10.24 17.30 -5.71
N THR A 17 9.01 17.65 -6.06
CA THR A 17 7.88 17.62 -5.12
C THR A 17 7.01 16.38 -5.28
N ALA A 18 6.35 15.99 -4.18
CA ALA A 18 5.37 14.89 -4.13
C ALA A 18 4.17 15.08 -5.07
N SER A 19 3.78 16.35 -5.24
CA SER A 19 2.62 16.78 -6.03
C SER A 19 2.88 16.57 -7.51
N ASN A 20 4.13 16.75 -7.96
CA ASN A 20 4.50 16.52 -9.35
C ASN A 20 4.69 15.02 -9.65
N PRO A 21 4.02 14.47 -10.67
CA PRO A 21 4.25 13.09 -11.14
C PRO A 21 5.73 12.77 -11.36
N ASN A 22 6.50 13.74 -11.82
CA ASN A 22 7.91 13.56 -12.13
C ASN A 22 8.80 13.41 -10.88
N GLY A 23 8.39 13.98 -9.74
CA GLY A 23 9.08 13.87 -8.46
C GLY A 23 8.81 12.56 -7.70
N ARG A 24 7.78 11.81 -8.12
CA ARG A 24 7.38 10.53 -7.50
C ARG A 24 8.09 9.35 -8.16
N CYS A 25 8.35 8.30 -7.39
CA CYS A 25 8.80 7.03 -7.94
C CYS A 25 7.75 6.51 -8.93
N PRO A 26 8.13 6.20 -10.18
CA PRO A 26 7.18 5.79 -11.22
C PRO A 26 6.60 4.39 -10.99
N VAL A 27 7.17 3.61 -10.08
CA VAL A 27 6.70 2.24 -9.76
C VAL A 27 5.61 2.26 -8.69
N CYS A 28 5.79 3.04 -7.63
CA CYS A 28 4.85 3.08 -6.50
C CYS A 28 4.03 4.38 -6.43
N ASN A 29 4.16 5.26 -7.42
CA ASN A 29 3.53 6.58 -7.46
C ASN A 29 3.66 7.36 -6.15
N GLY A 30 4.86 7.39 -5.57
CA GLY A 30 5.12 8.16 -4.34
C GLY A 30 4.79 7.46 -3.03
N THR A 31 4.08 6.33 -3.05
CA THR A 31 3.60 5.67 -1.82
C THR A 31 4.68 4.91 -1.03
N GLY A 32 5.85 4.67 -1.63
CA GLY A 32 6.92 3.83 -1.05
C GLY A 32 6.61 2.33 -1.03
N THR A 33 5.38 1.92 -1.32
CA THR A 33 4.95 0.51 -1.25
C THR A 33 4.37 0.03 -2.57
N VAL A 34 4.50 -1.25 -2.87
CA VAL A 34 3.81 -1.91 -3.98
C VAL A 34 2.99 -3.09 -3.47
N ILE A 35 2.04 -3.54 -4.29
CA ILE A 35 1.24 -4.73 -4.02
C ILE A 35 2.14 -5.96 -4.24
N GLY A 36 2.37 -6.73 -3.18
CA GLY A 36 3.14 -7.97 -3.17
C GLY A 36 2.26 -9.20 -3.34
N ASP A 37 2.61 -10.29 -2.66
CA ASP A 37 1.87 -11.55 -2.72
C ASP A 37 0.50 -11.44 -2.02
N ILE A 38 -0.44 -12.29 -2.45
CA ILE A 38 -1.74 -12.44 -1.79
C ILE A 38 -1.51 -12.91 -0.34
N ASP A 39 -2.30 -12.40 0.60
CA ASP A 39 -2.27 -12.75 2.01
C ASP A 39 -3.52 -13.55 2.42
N PRO A 40 -3.47 -14.90 2.41
CA PRO A 40 -4.62 -15.73 2.71
C PRO A 40 -5.20 -15.50 4.11
N GLY A 41 -4.36 -15.08 5.07
CA GLY A 41 -4.73 -14.86 6.46
C GLY A 41 -5.79 -13.77 6.68
N CYS A 42 -6.01 -12.89 5.69
CA CYS A 42 -7.04 -11.86 5.76
C CYS A 42 -8.26 -12.13 4.86
N MET A 43 -8.36 -13.32 4.25
CA MET A 43 -9.44 -13.65 3.32
C MET A 43 -10.62 -14.39 3.97
N ILE A 44 -10.40 -14.97 5.15
CA ILE A 44 -11.41 -15.75 5.90
C ILE A 44 -11.61 -15.13 7.28
N ALA A 45 -12.88 -14.92 7.65
CA ALA A 45 -13.32 -14.52 8.98
C ALA A 45 -13.91 -15.74 9.72
N PRO A 46 -13.11 -16.47 10.52
CA PRO A 46 -13.52 -17.74 11.12
C PRO A 46 -14.70 -17.61 12.10
N GLU A 47 -14.85 -16.45 12.72
CA GLU A 47 -15.94 -16.12 13.64
C GLU A 47 -17.30 -15.90 12.96
N LEU A 48 -17.33 -15.80 11.63
CA LEU A 48 -18.55 -15.63 10.86
C LEU A 48 -18.99 -16.95 10.23
N SER A 49 -20.28 -17.06 9.93
CA SER A 49 -20.80 -18.14 9.08
C SER A 49 -20.71 -17.79 7.60
N LEU A 50 -20.80 -18.78 6.71
CA LEU A 50 -20.83 -18.53 5.27
C LEU A 50 -21.98 -17.59 4.88
N LYS A 51 -23.14 -17.70 5.54
CA LYS A 51 -24.27 -16.79 5.35
C LYS A 51 -23.95 -15.34 5.68
N HIS A 52 -23.14 -15.10 6.70
CA HIS A 52 -22.72 -13.76 7.12
C HIS A 52 -21.43 -13.31 6.45
N GLY A 53 -20.95 -14.02 5.42
CA GLY A 53 -19.84 -13.56 4.60
C GLY A 53 -18.46 -13.91 5.14
N ALA A 54 -18.31 -15.11 5.73
CA ALA A 54 -17.01 -15.59 6.23
C ALA A 54 -15.89 -15.62 5.17
N VAL A 55 -16.22 -15.72 3.88
CA VAL A 55 -15.27 -15.53 2.78
C VAL A 55 -15.26 -14.06 2.37
N LEU A 56 -14.31 -13.31 2.90
CA LEU A 56 -14.29 -11.85 2.82
C LEU A 56 -14.19 -11.33 1.39
N LEU A 57 -13.48 -12.03 0.51
CA LEU A 57 -13.39 -11.69 -0.92
C LEU A 57 -14.77 -11.57 -1.58
N TRP A 58 -15.71 -12.40 -1.15
CA TRP A 58 -17.04 -12.52 -1.75
C TRP A 58 -18.16 -12.05 -0.84
N SER A 59 -17.83 -11.48 0.32
CA SER A 59 -18.80 -11.04 1.32
C SER A 59 -19.77 -10.01 0.73
N GLY A 60 -21.06 -10.22 0.96
CA GLY A 60 -22.12 -9.35 0.43
C GLY A 60 -22.36 -9.44 -1.09
N THR A 61 -21.71 -10.37 -1.80
CA THR A 61 -21.87 -10.52 -3.26
C THR A 61 -22.74 -11.71 -3.65
N VAL A 62 -23.42 -11.61 -4.80
CA VAL A 62 -24.16 -12.73 -5.41
C VAL A 62 -23.47 -13.12 -6.72
N CYS A 63 -22.32 -13.77 -6.59
CA CYS A 63 -21.48 -14.19 -7.70
C CYS A 63 -21.38 -15.72 -7.82
N ARG A 64 -20.84 -16.18 -8.95
CA ARG A 64 -20.68 -17.62 -9.26
C ARG A 64 -19.85 -18.37 -8.20
N PRO A 65 -18.72 -17.83 -7.68
CA PRO A 65 -17.99 -18.41 -6.55
C PRO A 65 -18.86 -18.67 -5.31
N VAL A 66 -19.71 -17.71 -4.92
CA VAL A 66 -20.62 -17.87 -3.75
C VAL A 66 -21.59 -19.03 -3.95
N SER A 67 -22.19 -19.15 -5.15
CA SER A 67 -23.06 -20.28 -5.47
C SER A 67 -22.33 -21.63 -5.39
N LYS A 68 -21.07 -21.68 -5.83
CA LYS A 68 -20.23 -22.89 -5.74
C LYS A 68 -19.85 -23.20 -4.30
N ILE A 69 -19.42 -22.22 -3.50
CA ILE A 69 -19.10 -22.39 -2.07
C ILE A 69 -20.30 -22.95 -1.30
N LYS A 70 -21.50 -22.43 -1.57
CA LYS A 70 -22.72 -22.93 -0.93
C LYS A 70 -23.01 -24.40 -1.28
N ALA A 71 -22.83 -24.79 -2.53
CA ALA A 71 -22.99 -26.18 -2.95
C ALA A 71 -21.91 -27.10 -2.38
N LEU A 72 -20.65 -26.62 -2.31
CA LEU A 72 -19.55 -27.31 -1.67
C LEU A 72 -19.84 -27.56 -0.19
N ALA A 73 -20.27 -26.53 0.55
CA ALA A 73 -20.60 -26.66 1.97
C ALA A 73 -21.63 -27.77 2.21
N ASN A 74 -22.72 -27.80 1.42
CA ASN A 74 -23.72 -28.86 1.50
C ASN A 74 -23.14 -30.25 1.18
N MET A 75 -22.28 -30.34 0.16
CA MET A 75 -21.65 -31.60 -0.27
C MET A 75 -20.79 -32.22 0.83
N ILE A 76 -20.04 -31.41 1.58
CA ILE A 76 -19.13 -31.88 2.64
C ILE A 76 -19.69 -31.74 4.06
N GLY A 77 -20.99 -31.45 4.21
CA GLY A 77 -21.68 -31.43 5.51
C GLY A 77 -21.37 -30.22 6.40
N ILE A 78 -20.98 -29.09 5.80
CA ILE A 78 -20.73 -27.81 6.48
C ILE A 78 -22.05 -27.05 6.64
N ASP A 79 -22.30 -26.54 7.84
CA ASP A 79 -23.49 -25.76 8.15
C ASP A 79 -23.31 -24.31 7.68
N PHE A 80 -24.26 -23.80 6.89
CA PHE A 80 -24.18 -22.48 6.29
C PHE A 80 -24.43 -21.34 7.30
N ASP A 81 -25.13 -21.63 8.40
CA ASP A 81 -25.57 -20.65 9.39
C ASP A 81 -24.63 -20.58 10.60
N ARG A 82 -23.83 -21.63 10.87
CA ARG A 82 -22.88 -21.68 11.99
C ARG A 82 -21.52 -21.02 11.66
N PRO A 83 -20.82 -20.41 12.65
CA PRO A 83 -19.47 -19.90 12.44
C PRO A 83 -18.49 -20.96 11.94
N LEU A 84 -17.51 -20.58 11.12
CA LEU A 84 -16.51 -21.54 10.60
C LEU A 84 -15.65 -22.14 11.72
N SER A 85 -15.36 -21.37 12.77
CA SER A 85 -14.59 -21.80 13.95
C SER A 85 -15.25 -22.90 14.78
N GLU A 86 -16.53 -23.19 14.54
CA GLU A 86 -17.28 -24.25 15.23
C GLU A 86 -17.52 -25.49 14.35
N GLN A 87 -16.86 -25.55 13.20
CA GLN A 87 -17.04 -26.58 12.17
C GLN A 87 -15.73 -27.33 11.92
N ASP A 88 -15.63 -28.07 10.81
CA ASP A 88 -14.41 -28.77 10.43
C ASP A 88 -13.26 -27.78 10.22
N ASP A 89 -12.19 -27.92 11.01
CA ASP A 89 -11.01 -27.05 10.98
C ASP A 89 -10.31 -27.01 9.62
N ARG A 90 -10.55 -27.99 8.74
CA ARG A 90 -10.00 -28.03 7.38
C ARG A 90 -10.76 -27.14 6.41
N PHE A 91 -11.98 -26.72 6.76
CA PHE A 91 -12.84 -26.00 5.83
C PHE A 91 -12.32 -24.60 5.46
N PRO A 92 -11.73 -23.80 6.38
CA PRO A 92 -11.02 -22.58 6.00
C PRO A 92 -9.92 -22.80 4.94
N ASP A 93 -9.13 -23.87 5.06
CA ASP A 93 -8.10 -24.21 4.06
C ASP A 93 -8.73 -24.60 2.72
N ILE A 94 -9.84 -25.35 2.76
CA ILE A 94 -10.62 -25.65 1.55
C ILE A 94 -11.14 -24.38 0.88
N LEU A 95 -11.62 -23.40 1.66
CA LEU A 95 -12.08 -22.11 1.15
C LEU A 95 -10.94 -21.31 0.50
N LEU A 96 -9.74 -21.34 1.10
CA LEU A 96 -8.56 -20.62 0.61
C LEU A 96 -7.97 -21.25 -0.65
N TYR A 97 -7.73 -22.57 -0.61
CA TYR A 97 -6.87 -23.28 -1.57
C TYR A 97 -7.62 -24.28 -2.46
N GLY A 98 -8.89 -24.53 -2.18
CA GLY A 98 -9.76 -25.33 -3.02
C GLY A 98 -10.10 -26.71 -2.46
N TYR A 99 -10.90 -27.43 -3.25
CA TYR A 99 -11.35 -28.78 -3.02
C TYR A 99 -11.22 -29.57 -4.33
N ASP A 100 -10.32 -30.54 -4.33
CA ASP A 100 -9.89 -31.30 -5.50
C ASP A 100 -10.36 -32.77 -5.51
N LYS A 101 -11.06 -33.21 -4.46
CA LYS A 101 -11.53 -34.61 -4.34
C LYS A 101 -12.61 -34.96 -5.35
N GLU A 102 -13.55 -34.05 -5.58
CA GLU A 102 -14.67 -34.24 -6.50
C GLU A 102 -15.19 -32.89 -7.02
N PRO A 103 -15.77 -32.85 -8.23
CA PRO A 103 -16.31 -31.63 -8.79
C PRO A 103 -17.59 -31.20 -8.07
N VAL A 104 -17.76 -29.88 -7.91
CA VAL A 104 -18.96 -29.31 -7.29
C VAL A 104 -19.99 -29.00 -8.37
N SER A 105 -21.17 -29.64 -8.27
CA SER A 105 -22.35 -29.31 -9.07
C SER A 105 -23.19 -28.22 -8.40
N TYR A 106 -23.51 -27.14 -9.12
CA TYR A 106 -24.23 -25.99 -8.57
C TYR A 106 -25.01 -25.23 -9.65
N VAL A 107 -25.99 -24.43 -9.21
CA VAL A 107 -26.79 -23.55 -10.09
C VAL A 107 -26.45 -22.10 -9.78
N HIS A 108 -26.15 -21.32 -10.82
CA HIS A 108 -25.98 -19.87 -10.71
C HIS A 108 -26.85 -19.19 -11.77
N LYS A 109 -27.75 -18.29 -11.35
CA LYS A 109 -28.70 -17.57 -12.22
C LYS A 109 -29.47 -18.52 -13.17
N GLY A 110 -29.97 -19.63 -12.63
CA GLY A 110 -30.76 -20.63 -13.35
C GLY A 110 -29.98 -21.54 -14.30
N LYS A 111 -28.65 -21.38 -14.42
CA LYS A 111 -27.81 -22.24 -15.26
C LYS A 111 -27.05 -23.25 -14.39
N PRO A 112 -27.04 -24.54 -14.75
CA PRO A 112 -26.23 -25.55 -14.07
C PRO A 112 -24.76 -25.40 -14.47
N PHE A 113 -23.88 -25.64 -13.51
CA PHE A 113 -22.44 -25.67 -13.67
C PHE A 113 -21.85 -26.81 -12.85
N GLU A 114 -20.71 -27.33 -13.30
CA GLU A 114 -19.95 -28.34 -12.60
C GLU A 114 -18.46 -28.00 -12.66
N GLY A 115 -17.71 -28.39 -11.63
CA GLY A 115 -16.25 -28.39 -11.64
C GLY A 115 -15.63 -28.11 -10.29
N PHE A 116 -14.34 -28.40 -10.17
CA PHE A 116 -13.57 -28.25 -8.95
C PHE A 116 -13.61 -26.82 -8.39
N TYR A 117 -13.56 -26.72 -7.06
CA TYR A 117 -13.38 -25.44 -6.38
C TYR A 117 -11.89 -25.20 -6.23
N ARG A 118 -11.36 -24.10 -6.76
CA ARG A 118 -9.90 -23.81 -6.73
C ARG A 118 -9.46 -22.93 -5.57
N GLY A 119 -10.40 -22.47 -4.75
CA GLY A 119 -10.12 -21.58 -3.62
C GLY A 119 -10.15 -20.10 -3.98
N CYS A 120 -10.43 -19.24 -3.00
CA CYS A 120 -10.51 -17.80 -3.19
C CYS A 120 -9.14 -17.15 -3.46
N VAL A 121 -8.04 -17.77 -3.00
CA VAL A 121 -6.68 -17.32 -3.34
C VAL A 121 -6.44 -17.43 -4.85
N PHE A 122 -6.84 -18.58 -5.44
CA PHE A 122 -6.77 -18.77 -6.88
C PHE A 122 -7.61 -17.73 -7.61
N ASP A 123 -8.86 -17.51 -7.18
CA ASP A 123 -9.75 -16.55 -7.86
C ASP A 123 -9.16 -15.13 -7.87
N LEU A 124 -8.53 -14.70 -6.77
CA LEU A 124 -7.91 -13.39 -6.69
C LEU A 124 -6.63 -13.30 -7.54
N GLN A 125 -5.85 -14.38 -7.59
CA GLN A 125 -4.67 -14.48 -8.45
C GLN A 125 -5.06 -14.41 -9.93
N ASP A 126 -6.12 -15.12 -10.34
CA ASP A 126 -6.66 -15.10 -11.71
C ASP A 126 -7.10 -13.68 -12.11
N MET A 127 -7.74 -12.93 -11.21
CA MET A 127 -8.08 -11.51 -11.46
C MET A 127 -6.86 -10.62 -11.66
N ARG A 128 -5.79 -10.89 -10.90
CA ARG A 128 -4.53 -10.14 -10.98
C ARG A 128 -3.81 -10.44 -12.29
N ASP A 129 -3.68 -11.71 -12.65
CA ASP A 129 -2.96 -12.17 -13.84
C ASP A 129 -3.70 -11.81 -15.14
N ALA A 130 -5.03 -11.72 -15.08
CA ALA A 130 -5.85 -11.24 -16.18
C ALA A 130 -5.81 -9.70 -16.36
N GLU A 131 -4.97 -8.97 -15.61
CA GLU A 131 -4.82 -7.51 -15.67
C GLU A 131 -6.17 -6.76 -15.60
N THR A 132 -7.02 -7.17 -14.66
CA THR A 132 -8.39 -6.65 -14.56
C THR A 132 -8.44 -5.12 -14.46
N THR A 133 -9.33 -4.50 -15.23
CA THR A 133 -9.60 -3.05 -15.17
C THR A 133 -10.75 -2.70 -14.22
N SER A 134 -11.40 -3.70 -13.63
CA SER A 134 -12.51 -3.52 -12.69
C SER A 134 -12.03 -2.83 -11.41
N LYS A 135 -12.60 -1.66 -11.09
CA LYS A 135 -12.32 -0.96 -9.82
C LYS A 135 -12.62 -1.81 -8.58
N GLY A 136 -13.58 -2.73 -8.67
CA GLY A 136 -13.89 -3.65 -7.57
C GLY A 136 -12.75 -4.66 -7.36
N ASN A 137 -12.32 -5.31 -8.44
CA ASN A 137 -11.27 -6.32 -8.38
C ASN A 137 -9.91 -5.70 -8.01
N LEU A 138 -9.58 -4.53 -8.56
CA LEU A 138 -8.35 -3.80 -8.20
C LEU A 138 -8.31 -3.46 -6.70
N ARG A 139 -9.46 -3.09 -6.11
CA ARG A 139 -9.57 -2.86 -4.66
C ARG A 139 -9.40 -4.16 -3.87
N ALA A 140 -10.03 -5.25 -4.31
CA ALA A 140 -9.88 -6.56 -3.68
C ALA A 140 -8.41 -7.03 -3.71
N ILE A 141 -7.76 -6.96 -4.86
CA ILE A 141 -6.33 -7.32 -5.03
C ILE A 141 -5.48 -6.48 -4.07
N ALA A 142 -5.69 -5.17 -4.02
CA ALA A 142 -4.94 -4.30 -3.12
C ALA A 142 -5.21 -4.57 -1.63
N PHE A 143 -6.42 -5.00 -1.27
CA PHE A 143 -6.84 -5.26 0.11
C PHE A 143 -6.33 -6.60 0.63
N PHE A 144 -6.44 -7.66 -0.17
CA PHE A 144 -6.05 -9.03 0.21
C PHE A 144 -4.61 -9.39 -0.19
N SER A 145 -3.79 -8.40 -0.54
CA SER A 145 -2.37 -8.61 -0.82
C SER A 145 -1.51 -7.82 0.14
N ARG A 146 -0.32 -8.36 0.43
CA ARG A 146 0.66 -7.69 1.29
C ARG A 146 1.17 -6.43 0.62
N ARG A 147 1.38 -5.39 1.41
CA ARG A 147 2.19 -4.24 0.96
C ARG A 147 3.65 -4.53 1.22
N VAL A 148 4.45 -4.46 0.18
CA VAL A 148 5.90 -4.64 0.27
C VAL A 148 6.61 -3.34 -0.07
N LYS A 149 7.82 -3.16 0.47
CA LYS A 149 8.65 -1.99 0.14
C LYS A 149 8.88 -1.96 -1.38
N CYS A 150 8.68 -0.79 -1.98
CA CYS A 150 8.95 -0.60 -3.39
C CYS A 150 10.46 -0.80 -3.65
N PHE A 151 10.79 -1.75 -4.53
CA PHE A 151 12.19 -2.07 -4.87
C PHE A 151 12.91 -0.88 -5.52
N ARG A 152 12.20 -0.06 -6.32
CA ARG A 152 12.82 1.04 -7.06
C ARG A 152 13.21 2.22 -6.16
N CYS A 153 12.37 2.58 -5.20
CA CYS A 153 12.67 3.68 -4.28
C CYS A 153 13.09 3.20 -2.89
N SER A 154 13.21 1.89 -2.65
CA SER A 154 13.53 1.29 -1.36
C SER A 154 12.62 1.76 -0.21
N GLY A 155 11.34 2.02 -0.51
CA GLY A 155 10.38 2.54 0.48
C GLY A 155 10.26 4.06 0.54
N ASN A 156 11.18 4.81 -0.09
CA ASN A 156 11.23 6.25 0.12
C ASN A 156 10.05 7.01 -0.48
N GLY A 157 9.54 6.58 -1.64
CA GLY A 157 8.45 7.26 -2.36
C GLY A 157 8.91 8.13 -3.55
N PRO A 158 9.87 9.06 -3.42
CA PRO A 158 10.34 9.90 -4.51
C PRO A 158 11.11 9.18 -5.62
N ASN A 159 11.28 9.89 -6.73
CA ASN A 159 12.10 9.47 -7.86
C ASN A 159 13.59 9.62 -7.53
N LEU A 160 14.25 8.52 -7.17
CA LEU A 160 15.65 8.54 -6.75
C LEU A 160 16.61 9.15 -7.78
N GLU A 161 16.35 8.98 -9.08
CA GLU A 161 17.21 9.54 -10.14
C GLU A 161 17.26 11.07 -10.09
N ARG A 162 16.15 11.70 -9.69
CA ARG A 162 16.12 13.16 -9.54
C ARG A 162 16.80 13.58 -8.24
N PHE A 163 16.59 12.84 -7.16
CA PHE A 163 17.20 13.12 -5.86
C PHE A 163 18.69 12.75 -5.76
N ALA A 164 19.30 12.29 -6.86
CA ALA A 164 20.72 11.96 -6.95
C ALA A 164 21.62 13.20 -7.00
N ALA A 165 21.07 14.40 -7.24
CA ALA A 165 21.82 15.64 -7.18
C ALA A 165 22.47 15.81 -5.80
N THR A 166 23.77 16.08 -5.81
CA THR A 166 24.57 16.22 -4.58
C THR A 166 24.88 17.68 -4.29
N VAL A 167 24.73 18.07 -3.02
CA VAL A 167 25.22 19.32 -2.47
C VAL A 167 26.33 18.96 -1.49
N ASN A 168 27.51 19.56 -1.66
CA ASN A 168 28.68 19.33 -0.79
C ASN A 168 28.96 17.83 -0.51
N GLY A 169 28.91 17.01 -1.57
CA GLY A 169 29.20 15.57 -1.50
C GLY A 169 28.09 14.69 -0.92
N ARG A 170 26.90 15.23 -0.61
CA ARG A 170 25.74 14.47 -0.16
C ARG A 170 24.55 14.68 -1.08
N SER A 171 23.85 13.59 -1.43
CA SER A 171 22.58 13.67 -2.13
C SER A 171 21.48 14.28 -1.26
N LEU A 172 20.43 14.81 -1.90
CA LEU A 172 19.27 15.33 -1.17
C LEU A 172 18.59 14.24 -0.31
N LEU A 173 18.61 12.98 -0.76
CA LEU A 173 18.08 11.85 0.01
C LEU A 173 18.90 11.57 1.28
N GLU A 174 20.22 11.62 1.18
CA GLU A 174 21.11 11.44 2.33
C GLU A 174 20.93 12.57 3.34
N ALA A 175 20.85 13.82 2.88
CA ALA A 175 20.61 14.98 3.73
C ALA A 175 19.27 14.88 4.48
N TRP A 176 18.19 14.44 3.82
CA TRP A 176 16.87 14.29 4.47
C TRP A 176 16.89 13.29 5.63
N ARG A 177 17.71 12.24 5.54
CA ARG A 177 17.79 11.18 6.55
C ARG A 177 18.64 11.54 7.77
N LEU A 178 19.35 12.66 7.72
CA LEU A 178 20.15 13.11 8.86
C LEU A 178 19.24 13.49 10.05
N PRO A 179 19.68 13.20 11.29
CA PRO A 179 19.14 13.87 12.46
C PRO A 179 19.15 15.40 12.26
N VAL A 180 18.16 16.10 12.80
CA VAL A 180 18.03 17.57 12.62
C VAL A 180 19.31 18.29 13.05
N SER A 181 19.98 17.82 14.11
CA SER A 181 21.26 18.35 14.56
C SER A 181 22.38 18.19 13.53
N GLU A 182 22.46 17.03 12.87
CA GLU A 182 23.45 16.76 11.82
C GLU A 182 23.11 17.49 10.51
N LEU A 183 21.83 17.61 10.18
CA LEU A 183 21.38 18.38 9.03
C LEU A 183 21.66 19.87 9.21
N LEU A 184 21.44 20.41 10.41
CA LEU A 184 21.81 21.78 10.76
C LEU A 184 23.30 22.00 10.55
N LEU A 185 24.15 21.11 11.11
CA LEU A 185 25.58 21.17 10.90
C LEU A 185 25.95 21.12 9.41
N PHE A 186 25.32 20.22 8.63
CA PHE A 186 25.55 20.14 7.20
C PHE A 186 25.23 21.47 6.48
N VAL A 187 24.09 22.09 6.79
CA VAL A 187 23.66 23.36 6.18
C VAL A 187 24.60 24.51 6.56
N CYS A 188 24.99 24.63 7.83
CA CYS A 188 25.93 25.68 8.29
C CYS A 188 27.32 25.60 7.64
N HIS A 189 27.71 24.43 7.11
CA HIS A 189 29.00 24.20 6.45
C HIS A 189 28.90 24.19 4.93
N LEU A 190 27.75 24.58 4.36
CA LEU A 190 27.67 24.80 2.92
C LEU A 190 28.53 26.01 2.53
N PRO A 191 29.30 25.93 1.45
CA PRO A 191 30.04 27.09 0.95
C PRO A 191 29.06 28.18 0.49
N ALA A 192 29.45 29.44 0.64
CA ALA A 192 28.69 30.56 0.10
C ALA A 192 28.49 30.40 -1.41
N SER A 193 27.28 30.67 -1.86
CA SER A 193 26.92 30.64 -3.27
C SER A 193 27.30 31.97 -3.94
N PRO A 194 27.74 31.97 -5.20
CA PRO A 194 27.85 33.21 -5.97
C PRO A 194 26.47 33.83 -6.32
N ASP A 195 25.38 33.10 -6.04
CA ASP A 195 23.99 33.54 -6.21
C ASP A 195 23.38 33.95 -4.86
N ASN A 196 23.08 35.24 -4.72
CA ASN A 196 22.51 35.81 -3.49
C ASN A 196 21.16 35.16 -3.12
N ASP A 197 20.35 34.77 -4.10
CA ASP A 197 19.06 34.11 -3.84
C ASP A 197 19.24 32.75 -3.16
N THR A 198 20.32 32.03 -3.51
CA THR A 198 20.68 30.75 -2.90
C THR A 198 21.10 30.94 -1.44
N ASP A 199 21.92 31.94 -1.14
CA ASP A 199 22.37 32.22 0.23
C ASP A 199 21.21 32.65 1.14
N GLU A 200 20.24 33.41 0.63
CA GLU A 200 19.00 33.73 1.35
C GLU A 200 18.18 32.47 1.70
N ILE A 201 18.01 31.56 0.73
CA ILE A 201 17.31 30.29 0.96
C ILE A 201 18.03 29.44 2.01
N VAL A 202 19.36 29.36 1.94
CA VAL A 202 20.18 28.61 2.91
C VAL A 202 20.00 29.18 4.32
N ALA A 203 20.03 30.50 4.47
CA ALA A 203 19.80 31.18 5.74
C ALA A 203 18.39 30.90 6.31
N GLU A 204 17.36 30.86 5.47
CA GLU A 204 16.00 30.49 5.90
C GLU A 204 15.90 29.02 6.37
N ILE A 205 16.54 28.10 5.63
CA ILE A 205 16.61 26.69 6.01
C ILE A 205 17.34 26.52 7.34
N GLU A 206 18.47 27.19 7.51
CA GLU A 206 19.24 27.18 8.75
C GLU A 206 18.38 27.67 9.93
N ALA A 207 17.70 28.81 9.78
CA ALA A 207 16.81 29.36 10.81
C ALA A 207 15.69 28.36 11.20
N CYS A 208 15.10 27.66 10.22
CA CYS A 208 14.11 26.62 10.46
C CYS A 208 14.71 25.44 11.24
N LEU A 209 15.88 24.95 10.85
CA LEU A 209 16.55 23.82 11.50
C LEU A 209 16.97 24.17 12.94
N ILE A 210 17.43 25.41 13.18
CA ILE A 210 17.69 25.93 14.53
C ILE A 210 16.42 25.85 15.39
N TYR A 211 15.29 26.28 14.86
CA TYR A 211 14.01 26.21 15.57
C TYR A 211 13.61 24.76 15.86
N LEU A 212 13.68 23.87 14.87
CA LEU A 212 13.36 22.44 15.03
C LEU A 212 14.25 21.76 16.08
N ASN A 213 15.55 22.09 16.09
CA ASN A 213 16.48 21.58 17.08
C ASN A 213 16.16 22.12 18.49
N LYS A 214 15.80 23.40 18.62
CA LYS A 214 15.41 24.04 19.90
C LYS A 214 14.17 23.39 20.53
N ILE A 215 13.17 23.03 19.73
CA ILE A 215 11.95 22.35 20.22
C ILE A 215 12.16 20.84 20.46
N GLY A 216 13.38 20.32 20.23
CA GLY A 216 13.74 18.93 20.51
C GLY A 216 13.32 17.93 19.41
N LEU A 217 13.01 18.40 18.20
CA LEU A 217 12.69 17.51 17.08
C LEU A 217 13.98 16.83 16.59
N LYS A 218 14.07 15.51 16.76
CA LYS A 218 15.31 14.77 16.49
C LYS A 218 15.55 14.48 15.02
N THR A 219 14.49 14.27 14.24
CA THR A 219 14.54 13.92 12.82
C THR A 219 13.45 14.68 12.09
N LEU A 220 13.69 15.02 10.82
CA LEU A 220 12.59 15.49 9.98
C LEU A 220 11.51 14.39 9.89
N PRO A 221 10.22 14.75 9.71
CA PRO A 221 9.21 13.77 9.33
C PRO A 221 9.75 12.98 8.15
N SER A 222 9.70 11.66 8.25
CA SER A 222 10.23 10.85 7.17
C SER A 222 9.46 11.21 5.90
N ILE A 223 10.11 11.06 4.74
CA ILE A 223 9.39 11.12 3.48
C ILE A 223 8.22 10.12 3.52
N GLU A 224 8.37 9.00 4.24
CA GLU A 224 7.33 8.01 4.49
C GLU A 224 6.10 8.60 5.24
N ASP A 225 6.27 9.58 6.13
CA ASP A 225 5.20 10.19 6.92
C ASP A 225 4.45 11.31 6.18
N LYS A 226 5.14 12.08 5.32
CA LYS A 226 4.49 13.14 4.50
C LYS A 226 3.74 12.59 3.29
N PHE A 227 4.08 11.37 2.85
CA PHE A 227 3.47 10.71 1.69
C PHE A 227 2.48 9.59 2.07
N ARG A 228 2.36 9.27 3.37
CA ARG A 228 1.16 8.60 3.89
C ARG A 228 -0.01 9.58 3.77
N PHE A 229 -0.74 9.52 2.65
CA PHE A 229 -2.16 9.86 2.70
C PHE A 229 -2.78 9.08 3.87
N PRO A 230 -3.68 9.67 4.66
CA PRO A 230 -4.38 8.91 5.68
C PRO A 230 -5.06 7.72 5.00
N ALA A 231 -4.53 6.52 5.23
CA ALA A 231 -5.31 5.31 5.11
C ALA A 231 -6.36 5.45 6.22
N ASN A 232 -7.61 5.68 5.82
CA ASN A 232 -8.78 5.95 6.66
C ASN A 232 -9.01 7.44 6.96
N ALA A 233 -9.68 8.13 6.04
CA ALA A 233 -10.82 8.95 6.44
C ALA A 233 -12.07 8.15 6.05
N GLY A 234 -12.94 7.88 7.02
CA GLY A 234 -14.19 7.15 6.84
C GLY A 234 -15.20 7.87 5.96
#